data_AF-J2QWZ6-F1
#
_entry.id   AF-J2QWZ6-F1
#
_cell.length_a   1.000
_cell.length_b   1.000
_cell.length_c   1.000
_cell.angle_alpha   90.00
_cell.angle_beta   90.00
_cell.angle_gamma   90.00
#
_symmetry.space_group_name_H-M   'P 1'
#
loop_
_entity.id
_entity.type
_entity.pdbx_description
1 polymer ?
#
loop_
_entity_poly.entity_id
_entity_poly.type
_entity_poly.pdbx_seq_one_letter_code
_entity_poly.pdbx_strand_id
1 'polypeptide(L)'
;MNPLDVLRDSLYFFKRNLGQIVQLCLPLVIFEALLQQVVDHSTEPDSFPGISVIVGLLVYPLYTAALILFLDARSRGESPRNRDLLAMAASLWPRFALLTALNTVLILLGLSLYFLPGIYLMVTLAFGEYLLVLRGMAPLAAMKESLRMTQGHFLRILLCILCVMGPLWLLKGATLAVYPEPQNPVISLLIDSAHSFLQLFTSVVLFRLFMLINPLPESNDNSL
;
A
#
# COMPACT_ATOMS: atom_id res chain seq x y z
N MET A 1 -7.33 22.16 -3.59
CA MET A 1 -7.70 21.78 -2.21
C MET A 1 -6.44 21.65 -1.38
N ASN A 2 -6.49 22.01 -0.09
CA ASN A 2 -5.32 21.87 0.77
C ASN A 2 -5.06 20.38 1.03
N PRO A 3 -3.79 19.94 1.14
CA PRO A 3 -3.45 18.55 1.46
C PRO A 3 -4.09 18.10 2.79
N LEU A 4 -4.26 19.03 3.72
CA LEU A 4 -4.94 18.80 5.00
C LEU A 4 -6.42 18.41 4.85
N ASP A 5 -7.11 18.93 3.84
CA ASP A 5 -8.52 18.58 3.58
C ASP A 5 -8.62 17.13 3.11
N VAL A 6 -7.70 16.72 2.23
CA VAL A 6 -7.60 15.33 1.74
C VAL A 6 -7.31 14.37 2.90
N LEU A 7 -6.38 14.73 3.80
CA LEU A 7 -6.09 13.92 4.98
C LEU A 7 -7.30 13.82 5.91
N ARG A 8 -8.00 14.92 6.18
CA ARG A 8 -9.18 14.93 7.08
C ARG A 8 -10.31 14.07 6.53
N ASP A 9 -10.59 14.18 5.24
CA ASP A 9 -11.63 13.40 4.58
C ASP A 9 -11.26 11.90 4.50
N SER A 10 -9.98 11.61 4.27
CA SER A 10 -9.43 10.24 4.36
C SER A 10 -9.56 9.68 5.77
N LEU A 11 -9.29 10.48 6.81
CA LEU A 11 -9.36 10.08 8.21
C LEU A 11 -10.80 9.84 8.67
N TYR A 12 -11.74 10.67 8.21
CA TYR A 12 -13.16 10.46 8.47
C TYR A 12 -13.65 9.15 7.83
N PHE A 13 -13.31 8.91 6.56
CA PHE A 13 -13.65 7.68 5.85
C PHE A 13 -13.01 6.44 6.47
N PHE A 14 -11.73 6.53 6.85
CA PHE A 14 -11.02 5.45 7.53
C PHE A 14 -11.67 5.11 8.87
N LYS A 15 -11.97 6.12 9.70
CA LYS A 15 -12.68 5.90 10.98
C LYS A 15 -14.06 5.29 10.81
N ARG A 16 -14.83 5.75 9.81
CA ARG A 16 -16.18 5.25 9.50
C ARG A 16 -16.15 3.77 9.09
N ASN A 17 -15.15 3.38 8.32
CA ASN A 17 -15.03 2.02 7.74
C ASN A 17 -14.03 1.11 8.47
N LEU A 18 -13.50 1.58 9.61
CA LEU A 18 -12.39 0.95 10.33
C LEU A 18 -12.68 -0.51 10.68
N GLY A 19 -13.89 -0.81 11.17
CA GLY A 19 -14.27 -2.16 11.57
C GLY A 19 -14.16 -3.19 10.44
N GLN A 20 -14.51 -2.80 9.21
CA GLN A 20 -14.42 -3.69 8.05
C GLN A 20 -13.02 -3.75 7.46
N ILE A 21 -12.28 -2.63 7.44
CA ILE A 21 -10.86 -2.62 7.04
C ILE A 21 -10.08 -3.56 7.97
N VAL A 22 -10.35 -3.48 9.28
CA VAL A 22 -9.78 -4.40 10.27
C VAL A 22 -10.19 -5.84 9.95
N GLN A 23 -11.48 -6.15 9.79
CA GLN A 23 -11.91 -7.53 9.50
C GLN A 23 -11.33 -8.11 8.20
N LEU A 24 -11.04 -7.28 7.19
CA LEU A 24 -10.47 -7.71 5.92
C LEU A 24 -8.94 -7.81 5.98
N CYS A 25 -8.28 -6.79 6.51
CA CYS A 25 -6.82 -6.66 6.45
C CYS A 25 -6.12 -7.28 7.65
N LEU A 26 -6.68 -7.21 8.86
CA LEU A 26 -6.07 -7.75 10.08
C LEU A 26 -5.74 -9.25 9.98
N PRO A 27 -6.63 -10.15 9.48
CA PRO A 27 -6.24 -11.55 9.31
C PRO A 27 -5.12 -11.73 8.27
N LEU A 28 -5.09 -10.92 7.20
CA LEU A 28 -4.02 -10.96 6.20
C LEU A 28 -2.69 -10.43 6.76
N VAL A 29 -2.71 -9.36 7.55
CA VAL A 29 -1.53 -8.76 8.19
C VAL A 29 -0.97 -9.69 9.26
N ILE A 30 -1.82 -10.31 10.08
CA ILE A 30 -1.36 -11.31 11.05
C ILE A 30 -0.74 -12.51 10.32
N PHE A 31 -1.36 -12.95 9.23
CA PHE A 31 -0.82 -14.05 8.42
C PHE A 31 0.54 -13.69 7.79
N GLU A 32 0.69 -12.48 7.26
CA GLU A 32 1.97 -11.96 6.77
C GLU A 32 3.02 -11.97 7.89
N ALA A 33 2.71 -11.38 9.04
CA ALA A 33 3.66 -11.22 10.13
C ALA A 33 4.06 -12.58 10.73
N LEU A 34 3.13 -13.55 10.78
CA LEU A 34 3.46 -14.93 11.13
C LEU A 34 4.39 -15.59 10.12
N LEU A 35 4.14 -15.40 8.82
CA LEU A 35 5.03 -15.91 7.78
C LEU A 35 6.42 -15.29 7.87
N GLN A 36 6.51 -13.97 8.09
CA GLN A 36 7.79 -13.28 8.28
C GLN A 36 8.52 -13.80 9.53
N GLN A 37 7.81 -13.96 10.65
CA GLN A 37 8.41 -14.52 11.87
C GLN A 37 8.91 -15.96 11.68
N VAL A 38 8.19 -16.79 10.90
CA VAL A 38 8.66 -18.15 10.55
C VAL A 38 9.90 -18.08 9.67
N VAL A 39 9.95 -17.16 8.70
CA VAL A 39 11.14 -16.96 7.87
C VAL A 39 12.32 -16.51 8.72
N ASP A 40 12.14 -15.51 9.59
CA ASP A 40 13.20 -14.97 10.43
C ASP A 40 13.72 -16.00 11.45
N HIS A 41 12.85 -16.89 11.94
CA HIS A 41 13.26 -17.98 12.84
C HIS A 41 13.93 -19.15 12.10
N SER A 42 13.60 -19.37 10.82
CA SER A 42 14.13 -20.49 10.02
C SER A 42 15.38 -20.11 9.23
N THR A 43 15.66 -18.81 9.10
CA THR A 43 16.73 -18.27 8.26
C THR A 43 17.82 -17.74 9.18
N GLU A 44 19.00 -18.38 9.18
CA GLU A 44 20.17 -17.87 9.90
C GLU A 44 20.52 -16.44 9.41
N PRO A 45 21.10 -15.56 10.24
CA PRO A 45 21.38 -14.16 9.90
C PRO A 45 22.20 -13.93 8.61
N ASP A 46 22.92 -14.96 8.14
CA ASP A 46 23.75 -14.96 6.93
C ASP A 46 23.07 -15.54 5.67
N SER A 47 21.82 -15.99 5.77
CA SER A 47 21.08 -16.54 4.63
C SER A 47 20.48 -15.45 3.74
N PHE A 48 20.35 -15.75 2.44
CA PHE A 48 19.94 -14.79 1.40
C PHE A 48 18.66 -14.01 1.78
N PRO A 49 18.70 -12.65 1.76
CA PRO A 49 17.53 -11.78 1.99
C PRO A 49 16.37 -12.00 1.00
N GLY A 50 16.55 -12.82 -0.02
CA GLY A 50 15.57 -13.10 -1.06
C GLY A 50 14.31 -13.80 -0.56
N ILE A 51 14.37 -14.62 0.50
CA ILE A 51 13.19 -15.33 1.00
C ILE A 51 12.18 -14.35 1.60
N SER A 52 12.62 -13.41 2.44
CA SER A 52 11.75 -12.37 3.01
C SER A 52 11.15 -11.49 1.91
N VAL A 53 11.94 -11.17 0.86
CA VAL A 53 11.44 -10.43 -0.31
C VAL A 53 10.39 -11.23 -1.07
N ILE A 54 10.56 -12.54 -1.25
CA ILE A 54 9.58 -13.41 -1.93
C ILE A 54 8.28 -13.49 -1.12
N VAL A 55 8.37 -13.66 0.20
CA VAL A 55 7.18 -13.67 1.07
C VAL A 55 6.46 -12.33 1.02
N GLY A 56 7.19 -11.23 1.11
CA GLY A 56 6.65 -9.89 0.92
C GLY A 56 5.96 -9.75 -0.45
N LEU A 57 6.61 -10.17 -1.53
CA LEU A 57 6.05 -10.13 -2.88
C LEU A 57 4.85 -11.05 -3.08
N LEU A 58 4.69 -12.09 -2.25
CA LEU A 58 3.53 -12.97 -2.30
C LEU A 58 2.34 -12.35 -1.57
N VAL A 59 2.56 -11.81 -0.38
CA VAL A 59 1.48 -11.37 0.52
C VAL A 59 1.10 -9.91 0.26
N TYR A 60 2.08 -9.05 -0.05
CA TYR A 60 1.89 -7.63 -0.30
C TYR A 60 0.87 -7.31 -1.39
N PRO A 61 0.97 -7.93 -2.58
CA PRO A 61 0.01 -7.70 -3.66
C PRO A 61 -1.41 -8.09 -3.27
N LEU A 62 -1.57 -9.16 -2.50
CA LEU A 62 -2.86 -9.70 -2.15
C LEU A 62 -3.59 -8.77 -1.17
N TYR A 63 -2.92 -8.34 -0.09
CA TYR A 63 -3.54 -7.43 0.87
C TYR A 63 -3.78 -6.05 0.27
N THR A 64 -2.84 -5.53 -0.53
CA THR A 64 -2.96 -4.20 -1.13
C THR A 64 -4.06 -4.16 -2.17
N ALA A 65 -4.14 -5.17 -3.05
CA ALA A 65 -5.24 -5.25 -4.03
C ALA A 65 -6.61 -5.41 -3.35
N ALA A 66 -6.71 -6.25 -2.32
CA ALA A 66 -7.96 -6.41 -1.57
C ALA A 66 -8.39 -5.09 -0.88
N LEU A 67 -7.43 -4.37 -0.29
CA LEU A 67 -7.67 -3.06 0.31
C LEU A 67 -8.13 -2.03 -0.73
N ILE A 68 -7.46 -1.94 -1.88
CA ILE A 68 -7.82 -1.00 -2.95
C ILE A 68 -9.23 -1.28 -3.48
N LEU A 69 -9.57 -2.56 -3.74
CA LEU A 69 -10.91 -2.95 -4.20
C LEU A 69 -11.98 -2.67 -3.15
N PHE A 70 -11.66 -2.90 -1.86
CA PHE A 70 -12.56 -2.56 -0.76
C PHE A 70 -12.82 -1.04 -0.72
N LEU A 71 -11.77 -0.23 -0.86
CA LEU A 71 -11.89 1.23 -0.88
C LEU A 71 -12.72 1.72 -2.06
N ASP A 72 -12.51 1.16 -3.25
CA ASP A 72 -13.28 1.51 -4.46
C ASP A 72 -14.77 1.19 -4.29
N ALA A 73 -15.10 -0.05 -3.92
CA ALA A 73 -16.49 -0.45 -3.71
C ALA A 73 -17.16 0.39 -2.62
N ARG A 74 -16.44 0.69 -1.53
CA ARG A 74 -16.96 1.57 -0.48
C ARG A 74 -17.12 3.02 -0.91
N SER A 75 -16.24 3.53 -1.78
CA SER A 75 -16.39 4.87 -2.37
C SER A 75 -17.63 4.98 -3.27
N ARG A 76 -18.05 3.85 -3.87
CA ARG A 76 -19.29 3.71 -4.65
C ARG A 76 -20.54 3.45 -3.78
N GLY A 77 -20.38 3.35 -2.45
CA GLY A 77 -21.47 3.05 -1.52
C GLY A 77 -21.81 1.56 -1.41
N GLU A 78 -21.06 0.68 -2.06
CA GLU A 78 -21.27 -0.76 -2.01
C GLU A 78 -20.67 -1.39 -0.72
N SER A 79 -21.15 -2.59 -0.39
CA SER A 79 -20.65 -3.40 0.72
C SER A 79 -20.30 -4.81 0.24
N PRO A 80 -19.24 -4.95 -0.57
CA PRO A 80 -18.85 -6.25 -1.12
C PRO A 80 -18.45 -7.20 0.01
N ARG A 81 -18.68 -8.50 -0.20
CA ARG A 81 -18.25 -9.52 0.76
C ARG A 81 -16.73 -9.65 0.68
N ASN A 82 -16.07 -9.79 1.84
CA ASN A 82 -14.61 -9.95 1.93
C ASN A 82 -14.07 -11.08 1.04
N ARG A 83 -14.84 -12.16 0.86
CA ARG A 83 -14.48 -13.30 0.00
C ARG A 83 -14.38 -12.91 -1.48
N ASP A 84 -15.30 -12.09 -1.95
CA ASP A 84 -15.35 -11.67 -3.36
C ASP A 84 -14.17 -10.73 -3.67
N LEU A 85 -13.84 -9.85 -2.72
CA LEU A 85 -12.66 -8.98 -2.79
C LEU A 85 -11.36 -9.79 -2.81
N LEU A 86 -11.23 -10.80 -1.95
CA LEU A 86 -10.05 -11.67 -1.93
C LEU A 86 -9.93 -12.52 -3.19
N ALA A 87 -11.05 -13.03 -3.72
CA ALA A 87 -11.05 -13.76 -5.00
C ALA A 87 -10.62 -12.88 -6.17
N MET A 88 -11.13 -11.64 -6.22
CA MET A 88 -10.73 -10.65 -7.22
C MET A 88 -9.23 -10.29 -7.07
N ALA A 89 -8.77 -10.02 -5.85
CA ALA A 89 -7.37 -9.74 -5.55
C ALA A 89 -6.45 -10.91 -5.96
N ALA A 90 -6.86 -12.16 -5.69
CA ALA A 90 -6.11 -13.35 -6.08
C ALA A 90 -5.98 -13.50 -7.61
N SER A 91 -7.00 -13.10 -8.38
CA SER A 91 -6.93 -13.10 -9.85
C SER A 91 -5.97 -12.03 -10.40
N LEU A 92 -5.83 -10.91 -9.69
CA LEU A 92 -4.93 -9.81 -10.04
C LEU A 92 -3.50 -10.04 -9.52
N TRP A 93 -3.33 -10.96 -8.58
CA TRP A 93 -2.08 -11.27 -7.89
C TRP A 93 -0.85 -11.37 -8.79
N PRO A 94 -0.81 -12.18 -9.87
CA PRO A 94 0.43 -12.34 -10.65
C PRO A 94 0.83 -11.05 -11.37
N ARG A 95 -0.15 -10.26 -11.81
CA ARG A 95 0.10 -8.97 -12.48
C ARG A 95 0.59 -7.94 -11.47
N PHE A 96 -0.02 -7.91 -10.29
CA PHE A 96 0.37 -7.00 -9.23
C PHE A 96 1.76 -7.34 -8.69
N ALA A 97 2.07 -8.61 -8.44
CA ALA A 97 3.40 -9.06 -8.04
C ALA A 97 4.46 -8.64 -9.06
N LEU A 98 4.18 -8.77 -10.37
CA LEU A 98 5.08 -8.30 -11.42
C LEU A 98 5.25 -6.77 -11.39
N LEU A 99 4.18 -6.01 -11.19
CA LEU A 99 4.24 -4.56 -11.03
C LEU A 99 5.09 -4.16 -9.83
N THR A 100 4.84 -4.74 -8.66
CA THR A 100 5.60 -4.46 -7.43
C THR A 100 7.06 -4.80 -7.63
N ALA A 101 7.39 -5.97 -8.21
CA ALA A 101 8.77 -6.35 -8.51
C ALA A 101 9.47 -5.34 -9.43
N LEU A 102 8.81 -4.92 -10.53
CA LEU A 102 9.35 -3.92 -11.44
C LEU A 102 9.54 -2.56 -10.75
N ASN A 103 8.55 -2.12 -9.97
CA ASN A 103 8.63 -0.88 -9.19
C ASN A 103 9.80 -0.92 -8.21
N THR A 104 9.93 -2.00 -7.43
CA THR A 104 11.02 -2.17 -6.47
C THR A 104 12.38 -2.14 -7.15
N VAL A 105 12.56 -2.86 -8.27
CA VAL A 105 13.82 -2.82 -9.04
C VAL A 105 14.12 -1.42 -9.54
N LEU A 106 13.13 -0.71 -10.09
CA LEU A 106 13.31 0.68 -10.56
C LEU A 106 13.65 1.63 -9.42
N ILE A 107 12.98 1.52 -8.28
CA ILE A 107 13.23 2.36 -7.10
C ILE A 107 14.63 2.08 -6.56
N LEU A 108 15.03 0.81 -6.46
CA LEU A 108 16.39 0.44 -6.02
C LEU A 108 17.44 0.97 -6.98
N LEU A 109 17.27 0.78 -8.29
CA LEU A 109 18.17 1.37 -9.30
C LEU A 109 18.21 2.89 -9.21
N GLY A 110 17.06 3.53 -8.98
CA GLY A 110 16.96 4.96 -8.75
C GLY A 110 17.79 5.39 -7.55
N LEU A 111 17.58 4.77 -6.39
CA LEU A 111 18.31 5.02 -5.16
C LEU A 111 19.82 4.77 -5.31
N SER A 112 20.21 3.71 -6.02
CA SER A 112 21.61 3.39 -6.30
C SER A 112 22.29 4.42 -7.20
N LEU A 113 21.56 5.00 -8.15
CA LEU A 113 22.10 6.03 -9.04
C LEU A 113 22.21 7.38 -8.33
N TYR A 114 21.18 7.77 -7.57
CA TYR A 114 21.17 8.93 -6.67
C TYR A 114 19.91 8.91 -5.77
N PHE A 115 19.97 9.47 -4.56
CA PHE A 115 18.81 9.41 -3.65
C PHE A 115 17.54 10.10 -4.20
N LEU A 116 17.70 11.21 -4.94
CA LEU A 116 16.58 11.93 -5.57
C LEU A 116 15.77 11.10 -6.59
N PRO A 117 16.38 10.44 -7.60
CA PRO A 117 15.63 9.63 -8.56
C PRO A 117 14.90 8.45 -7.91
N GLY A 118 15.45 7.87 -6.84
CA GLY A 118 14.75 6.86 -6.06
C GLY A 118 13.44 7.36 -5.44
N ILE A 119 13.48 8.51 -4.75
CA ILE A 119 12.27 9.16 -4.21
C ILE A 119 11.31 9.56 -5.33
N TYR A 120 11.84 10.10 -6.42
CA TYR A 120 11.03 10.49 -7.57
C TYR A 120 10.24 9.30 -8.11
N LEU A 121 10.91 8.16 -8.35
CA LEU A 121 10.27 6.94 -8.80
C LEU A 121 9.28 6.39 -7.78
N MET A 122 9.62 6.42 -6.49
CA MET A 122 8.73 5.95 -5.43
C MET A 122 7.39 6.70 -5.44
N VAL A 123 7.41 8.02 -5.54
CA VAL A 123 6.19 8.84 -5.57
C VAL A 123 5.47 8.73 -6.91
N THR A 124 6.21 8.71 -8.02
CA THR A 124 5.60 8.64 -9.36
C THR A 124 5.01 7.28 -9.70
N LEU A 125 5.54 6.19 -9.11
CA LEU A 125 5.04 4.82 -9.30
C LEU A 125 3.98 4.41 -8.28
N ALA A 126 3.78 5.20 -7.21
CA ALA A 126 2.80 4.90 -6.16
C ALA A 126 1.37 4.76 -6.71
N PHE A 127 1.00 5.47 -7.79
CA PHE A 127 -0.32 5.32 -8.41
C PHE A 127 -0.44 4.10 -9.33
N GLY A 128 0.66 3.45 -9.70
CA GLY A 128 0.67 2.30 -10.60
C GLY A 128 -0.15 1.14 -10.05
N GLU A 129 -0.10 0.92 -8.74
CA GLU A 129 -0.83 -0.16 -8.06
C GLU A 129 -2.35 0.05 -8.17
N TYR A 130 -2.80 1.27 -7.94
CA TYR A 130 -4.21 1.65 -8.08
C TYR A 130 -4.67 1.55 -9.53
N LEU A 131 -3.83 1.97 -10.48
CA LEU A 131 -4.12 1.87 -11.91
C LEU A 131 -4.23 0.42 -12.39
N LEU A 132 -3.38 -0.47 -11.89
CA LEU A 132 -3.45 -1.90 -12.21
C LEU A 132 -4.71 -2.53 -11.61
N VAL A 133 -5.01 -2.24 -10.34
CA VAL A 133 -6.14 -2.87 -9.62
C VAL A 133 -7.48 -2.35 -10.10
N LEU A 134 -7.62 -1.03 -10.22
CA LEU A 134 -8.90 -0.38 -10.53
C LEU A 134 -9.21 -0.36 -12.03
N ARG A 135 -8.19 -0.25 -12.88
CA ARG A 135 -8.38 -0.20 -14.35
C ARG A 135 -7.97 -1.50 -15.05
N GLY A 136 -7.47 -2.51 -14.32
CA GLY A 136 -7.03 -3.77 -14.90
C GLY A 136 -5.86 -3.65 -15.89
N MET A 137 -5.11 -2.56 -15.83
CA MET A 137 -4.04 -2.29 -16.79
C MET A 137 -2.85 -3.23 -16.61
N ALA A 138 -2.12 -3.48 -17.70
CA ALA A 138 -0.87 -4.23 -17.64
C ALA A 138 0.17 -3.47 -16.80
N PRO A 139 1.08 -4.17 -16.07
CA PRO A 139 2.07 -3.54 -15.16
C PRO A 139 2.84 -2.36 -15.79
N LEU A 140 3.44 -2.59 -16.96
CA LEU A 140 4.19 -1.56 -17.69
C LEU A 140 3.32 -0.36 -18.11
N ALA A 141 2.06 -0.60 -18.49
CA ALA A 141 1.15 0.46 -18.86
C ALA A 141 0.72 1.28 -17.64
N ALA A 142 0.45 0.61 -16.51
CA ALA A 142 0.13 1.25 -15.24
C ALA A 142 1.28 2.14 -14.74
N MET A 143 2.53 1.70 -14.87
CA MET A 143 3.70 2.51 -14.51
C MET A 143 3.80 3.78 -15.37
N LYS A 144 3.69 3.65 -16.70
CA LYS A 144 3.76 4.81 -17.61
C LYS A 144 2.65 5.82 -17.34
N GLU A 145 1.44 5.34 -17.11
CA GLU A 145 0.31 6.21 -16.80
C GLU A 145 0.46 6.85 -15.42
N SER A 146 0.99 6.13 -14.43
CA SER A 146 1.31 6.65 -13.10
C SER A 146 2.30 7.82 -13.19
N LEU A 147 3.35 7.69 -14.00
CA LEU A 147 4.31 8.77 -14.26
C LEU A 147 3.62 9.97 -14.92
N ARG A 148 2.78 9.74 -15.92
CA ARG A 148 2.04 10.82 -16.59
C ARG A 148 1.09 11.56 -15.65
N MET A 149 0.41 10.84 -14.76
CA MET A 149 -0.50 11.42 -13.77
C MET A 149 0.23 12.23 -12.68
N THR A 150 1.44 11.80 -12.32
CA THR A 150 2.24 12.48 -11.30
C THR A 150 3.00 13.70 -11.84
N GLN A 151 3.22 13.78 -13.16
CA GLN A 151 3.74 14.97 -13.82
C GLN A 151 2.81 16.19 -13.57
N GLY A 152 3.34 17.21 -12.88
CA GLY A 152 2.61 18.43 -12.50
C GLY A 152 2.01 18.42 -11.09
N HIS A 153 1.82 17.25 -10.47
CA HIS A 153 1.29 17.12 -9.11
C HIS A 153 2.28 16.50 -8.10
N PHE A 154 3.49 16.16 -8.55
CA PHE A 154 4.54 15.53 -7.74
C PHE A 154 4.71 16.13 -6.35
N LEU A 155 4.92 17.45 -6.22
CA LEU A 155 5.11 18.09 -4.91
C LEU A 155 3.90 17.92 -4.00
N ARG A 156 2.68 17.94 -4.56
CA ARG A 156 1.46 17.75 -3.76
C ARG A 156 1.35 16.31 -3.26
N ILE A 157 1.68 15.34 -4.11
CA ILE A 157 1.70 13.92 -3.76
C ILE A 157 2.78 13.65 -2.72
N LEU A 158 3.99 14.17 -2.94
CA LEU A 158 5.10 14.07 -2.01
C LEU A 158 4.75 14.68 -0.65
N LEU A 159 4.16 15.88 -0.61
CA LEU A 159 3.72 16.52 0.64
C LEU A 159 2.63 15.70 1.34
N CYS A 160 1.64 15.17 0.62
CA CYS A 160 0.62 14.29 1.20
C CYS A 160 1.24 13.03 1.81
N ILE A 161 2.12 12.34 1.06
CA ILE A 161 2.83 11.15 1.54
C ILE A 161 3.66 11.52 2.77
N LEU A 162 4.41 12.61 2.74
CA LEU A 162 5.28 13.03 3.84
C LEU A 162 4.48 13.41 5.10
N CYS A 163 3.30 14.04 4.94
CA CYS A 163 2.40 14.34 6.05
C CYS A 163 1.87 13.08 6.73
N VAL A 164 1.78 11.96 6.04
CA VAL A 164 1.30 10.69 6.61
C VAL A 164 2.45 9.82 7.10
N MET A 165 3.48 9.64 6.27
CA MET A 165 4.67 8.85 6.62
C MET A 165 5.51 9.49 7.72
N GLY A 166 5.61 10.82 7.78
CA GLY A 166 6.41 11.52 8.78
C GLY A 166 6.01 11.16 10.21
N PRO A 167 4.73 11.33 10.60
CA PRO A 167 4.23 10.90 11.90
C PRO A 167 4.40 9.39 12.15
N LEU A 168 4.19 8.56 11.12
CA LEU A 168 4.35 7.11 11.17
C LEU A 168 5.80 6.69 11.51
N TRP A 169 6.78 7.31 10.83
CA TRP A 169 8.21 7.09 11.07
C TRP A 169 8.62 7.58 12.46
N LEU A 170 8.12 8.74 12.89
CA LEU A 170 8.38 9.28 14.22
C LEU A 170 7.81 8.35 15.31
N LEU A 171 6.60 7.82 15.10
CA LEU A 171 5.97 6.89 16.03
C LEU A 171 6.76 5.58 16.13
N LYS A 172 7.20 5.03 14.98
CA LYS A 172 8.03 3.82 14.94
C LYS A 172 9.38 4.04 15.63
N GLY A 173 10.06 5.15 15.33
CA GLY A 173 11.33 5.51 15.97
C GLY A 173 11.20 5.72 17.48
N ALA A 174 10.15 6.40 17.94
CA ALA A 174 9.86 6.57 19.36
C ALA A 174 9.58 5.23 20.05
N THR A 175 8.83 4.34 19.40
CA THR A 175 8.54 3.00 19.92
C THR A 175 9.82 2.20 20.10
N LEU A 176 10.69 2.18 19.09
CA LEU A 176 12.00 1.50 19.14
C LEU A 176 12.95 2.10 20.19
N ALA A 177 12.91 3.43 20.37
CA ALA A 177 13.74 4.12 21.37
C ALA A 177 13.29 3.84 22.81
N VAL A 178 11.99 3.72 23.06
CA VAL A 178 11.41 3.41 24.38
C VAL A 178 11.51 1.92 24.71
N TYR A 179 11.52 1.04 23.69
CA TYR A 179 11.57 -0.40 23.82
C TYR A 179 12.77 -1.01 23.05
N PRO A 180 14.02 -0.84 23.52
CA PRO A 180 15.17 -1.53 22.95
C PRO A 180 15.11 -3.04 23.25
N GLU A 181 15.53 -3.85 22.27
CA GLU A 181 15.67 -5.33 22.35
C GLU A 181 16.36 -5.78 23.65
N PRO A 182 15.91 -6.86 24.34
CA PRO A 182 15.35 -8.09 23.78
C PRO A 182 13.91 -8.35 24.25
N GLN A 183 12.94 -8.48 23.33
CA GLN A 183 11.54 -8.69 23.69
C GLN A 183 10.92 -9.94 23.11
N ASN A 184 9.94 -10.44 23.87
CA ASN A 184 9.07 -11.54 23.49
C ASN A 184 8.50 -11.34 22.07
N PRO A 185 8.48 -12.38 21.23
CA PRO A 185 8.02 -12.33 19.83
C PRO A 185 6.57 -11.84 19.66
N VAL A 186 5.80 -11.77 20.74
CA VAL A 186 4.42 -11.28 20.78
C VAL A 186 4.37 -9.74 20.75
N ILE A 187 5.30 -9.04 21.41
CA ILE A 187 5.27 -7.57 21.47
C ILE A 187 5.73 -6.97 20.14
N SER A 188 6.78 -7.54 19.52
CA SER A 188 7.21 -7.16 18.17
C SER A 188 6.06 -7.36 17.17
N LEU A 189 5.39 -8.51 17.21
CA LEU A 189 4.21 -8.79 16.37
C LEU A 189 3.10 -7.75 16.54
N LEU A 190 2.81 -7.31 17.78
CA LEU A 190 1.81 -6.26 18.03
C LEU A 190 2.24 -4.91 17.47
N ILE A 191 3.50 -4.53 17.63
CA ILE A 191 4.05 -3.27 17.11
C ILE A 191 4.01 -3.28 15.58
N ASP A 192 4.45 -4.37 14.94
CA ASP A 192 4.46 -4.50 13.48
C ASP A 192 3.05 -4.55 12.91
N SER A 193 2.12 -5.23 13.58
CA SER A 193 0.70 -5.23 13.22
C SER A 193 0.09 -3.83 13.33
N ALA A 194 0.39 -3.09 14.41
CA ALA A 194 -0.07 -1.72 14.58
C ALA A 194 0.53 -0.80 13.52
N HIS A 195 1.81 -0.94 13.20
CA HIS A 195 2.46 -0.16 12.16
C HIS A 195 1.88 -0.45 10.78
N SER A 196 1.71 -1.72 10.43
CA SER A 196 1.08 -2.16 9.18
C SER A 196 -0.36 -1.65 9.09
N PHE A 197 -1.10 -1.67 10.20
CA PHE A 197 -2.44 -1.12 10.27
C PHE A 197 -2.48 0.40 10.03
N LEU A 198 -1.58 1.17 10.65
CA LEU A 198 -1.44 2.60 10.37
C LEU A 198 -0.95 2.83 8.93
N GLN A 199 -0.15 1.92 8.35
CA GLN A 199 0.28 2.00 6.96
C GLN A 199 -0.90 1.91 5.99
N LEU A 200 -1.96 1.14 6.31
CA LEU A 200 -3.20 1.10 5.50
C LEU A 200 -3.82 2.49 5.35
N PHE A 201 -3.69 3.36 6.34
CA PHE A 201 -4.15 4.75 6.25
C PHE A 201 -3.45 5.52 5.12
N THR A 202 -2.16 5.24 4.90
CA THR A 202 -1.39 5.81 3.76
C THR A 202 -2.02 5.41 2.43
N SER A 203 -2.40 4.13 2.28
CA SER A 203 -3.08 3.66 1.07
C SER A 203 -4.44 4.33 0.88
N VAL A 204 -5.16 4.63 1.95
CA VAL A 204 -6.45 5.37 1.88
C VAL A 204 -6.24 6.80 1.41
N VAL A 205 -5.23 7.50 1.94
CA VAL A 205 -4.89 8.86 1.54
C VAL A 205 -4.44 8.88 0.08
N LEU A 206 -3.60 7.92 -0.34
CA LEU A 206 -3.16 7.77 -1.71
C LEU A 206 -4.33 7.46 -2.67
N PHE A 207 -5.25 6.59 -2.28
CA PHE A 207 -6.46 6.29 -3.06
C PHE A 207 -7.33 7.54 -3.24
N ARG A 208 -7.57 8.30 -2.17
CA ARG A 208 -8.32 9.56 -2.22
C ARG A 208 -7.63 10.58 -3.12
N LEU A 209 -6.31 10.70 -3.00
CA LEU A 209 -5.51 11.58 -3.84
C LEU A 209 -5.57 11.15 -5.31
N PHE A 210 -5.51 9.85 -5.58
CA PHE A 210 -5.66 9.26 -6.91
C PHE A 210 -7.02 9.60 -7.53
N MET A 211 -8.11 9.39 -6.79
CA MET A 211 -9.48 9.72 -7.22
C MET A 211 -9.64 11.22 -7.53
N LEU A 212 -8.94 12.08 -6.78
CA LEU A 212 -9.02 13.53 -6.94
C LEU A 212 -8.21 14.05 -8.14
N ILE A 213 -7.08 13.39 -8.45
CA ILE A 213 -6.24 13.71 -9.61
C ILE A 213 -6.85 13.15 -10.90
N ASN A 214 -7.50 11.99 -10.82
CA ASN A 214 -8.06 11.29 -11.96
C ASN A 214 -9.37 10.60 -11.54
N PRO A 215 -10.50 11.30 -11.64
CA PRO A 215 -11.79 10.64 -11.42
C PRO A 215 -11.86 9.42 -12.33
N LEU A 216 -12.19 8.26 -11.76
CA LEU A 216 -12.49 7.09 -12.57
C LEU A 216 -13.50 7.53 -13.62
N PRO A 217 -13.32 7.18 -14.91
CA PRO A 217 -14.39 7.40 -15.87
C PRO A 217 -15.60 6.71 -15.27
N GLU A 218 -16.65 7.48 -15.00
CA GLU A 218 -17.95 6.90 -14.67
C GLU A 218 -18.18 5.83 -15.72
N SER A 219 -18.43 4.60 -15.29
CA SER A 219 -18.93 3.59 -16.19
C SER A 219 -20.13 4.22 -16.83
N ASN A 220 -20.00 4.62 -18.10
CA ASN A 220 -21.10 5.10 -18.92
C ASN A 220 -22.08 3.93 -18.96
N ASP A 221 -23.00 3.91 -18.00
CA ASP A 221 -24.25 3.17 -18.04
C ASP A 221 -25.14 3.95 -19.00
N ASN A 222 -24.69 3.93 -20.25
CA ASN A 222 -25.31 4.49 -21.43
C ASN A 222 -24.83 3.63 -22.61
N SER A 223 -25.15 2.35 -22.52
CA SER A 223 -25.21 1.49 -23.69
C SER A 223 -26.37 0.51 -23.55
N LEU A 224 -27.52 1.02 -24.01
CA LEU A 224 -28.66 0.33 -24.63
C LEU A 224 -29.71 -0.32 -23.72
#